data_AF-A0A971S535-F1
#
_entry.id   AF-A0A971S535-F1
#
_cell.length_a   1.000
_cell.length_b   1.000
_cell.length_c   1.000
_cell.angle_alpha   90.00
_cell.angle_beta   90.00
_cell.angle_gamma   90.00
#
_symmetry.space_group_name_H-M   'P 1'
#
loop_
_entity.id
_entity.type
_entity.pdbx_description
1 polymer ?
#
loop_
_entity_poly.entity_id
_entity_poly.type
_entity_poly.pdbx_seq_one_letter_code
_entity_poly.pdbx_strand_id
1 'polypeptide(L)'
;MKRYNVIIMAIIFIFLFSNSSVAQGEKTILVLLDQLDFNMMEEITDGIDFGAGFVNIKTRRPQGDESLFFSIALGRKVGLDEKYYKGLEKAPDGSIAISGFQDMLDNLNTLVDQVEDCLLGERLKDIGISYIGDNSSALIAADKTGHIKSGEIEIVYDREWLFEKLDSNLSNSNLLILSFQVEGKNERIELLQDLIEEYKDFNILMLPQNVPESIKYVINRTLVPITYISGRNNGIITSLSTKRNGFISLEDIYGEVLSIYGREDSSIIGNRIEIIREKDNVEYVKGLFNKSLNLILLAYLFHGLIYAVQFYIAYCLYKGRKDKLDSIKLPSNFAIINLFIGLLMGLSNFHINIVLYLVINLLVSYIITIFVTEKGINTIGLFATLSYGLILYGGFFNPEILYNSYIGFNNLFYGARYYGFNNGIMGVLLVTSVISSRFIMELIKKKPIRDLIPFIFLFINIIVLSADYGANTGGFIAASALFLIALYFNVFREKWNAKRVATFIIAAIILFSINMYFDYLSYEKSHAINFFIRIRTYGVREFIDMLVVKAKELIKLTILPPFSIVIISQLVALRILLPKLRKVKDEAYIILITSIIAFILNDTGNITFIYMIYYLISFIIHYEEIPSSY
;
A
#
# COMPACT_ATOMS: atom_id res chain seq x y z
N MET A 1 54.64 3.12 -16.72
CA MET A 1 53.71 2.12 -16.14
C MET A 1 52.36 2.34 -16.79
N LYS A 2 51.89 1.34 -17.56
CA LYS A 2 50.84 1.51 -18.58
C LYS A 2 49.44 1.53 -17.94
N ARG A 3 48.50 2.30 -18.53
CA ARG A 3 47.06 2.38 -18.19
C ARG A 3 46.39 1.02 -17.87
N TYR A 4 46.91 -0.07 -18.44
CA TYR A 4 46.50 -1.44 -18.14
C TYR A 4 46.65 -1.82 -16.66
N ASN A 5 47.70 -1.37 -15.98
CA ASN A 5 47.91 -1.70 -14.56
C ASN A 5 46.91 -1.00 -13.65
N VAL A 6 46.40 0.18 -14.05
CA VAL A 6 45.37 0.92 -13.29
C VAL A 6 44.00 0.27 -13.47
N ILE A 7 43.68 -0.22 -14.67
CA ILE A 7 42.43 -0.95 -14.92
C ILE A 7 42.45 -2.31 -14.20
N ILE A 8 43.58 -3.02 -14.22
CA ILE A 8 43.73 -4.28 -13.49
C ILE A 8 43.68 -4.05 -11.98
N MET A 9 44.33 -3.00 -11.45
CA MET A 9 44.18 -2.62 -10.03
C MET A 9 42.74 -2.25 -9.68
N ALA A 10 42.02 -1.53 -10.54
CA ALA A 10 40.62 -1.16 -10.30
C ALA A 10 39.70 -2.39 -10.32
N ILE A 11 39.93 -3.35 -11.22
CA ILE A 11 39.19 -4.62 -11.25
C ILE A 11 39.52 -5.45 -10.01
N ILE A 12 40.79 -5.52 -9.61
CA ILE A 12 41.21 -6.21 -8.37
C ILE A 12 40.64 -5.50 -7.13
N PHE A 13 40.55 -4.17 -7.11
CA PHE A 13 39.90 -3.42 -6.04
C PHE A 13 38.39 -3.70 -6.03
N ILE A 14 37.73 -3.75 -7.18
CA ILE A 14 36.29 -4.09 -7.26
C ILE A 14 36.03 -5.53 -6.80
N PHE A 15 36.95 -6.47 -7.06
CA PHE A 15 36.85 -7.86 -6.57
C PHE A 15 37.30 -8.03 -5.11
N LEU A 16 38.20 -7.19 -4.59
CA LEU A 16 38.61 -7.20 -3.19
C LEU A 16 37.61 -6.46 -2.28
N PHE A 17 36.78 -5.57 -2.84
CA PHE A 17 35.72 -4.85 -2.14
C PHE A 17 34.30 -5.31 -2.53
N SER A 18 34.15 -6.33 -3.40
CA SER A 18 32.90 -7.07 -3.49
C SER A 18 32.78 -7.94 -2.25
N ASN A 19 32.24 -7.37 -1.18
CA ASN A 19 31.76 -8.12 -0.02
C ASN A 19 30.53 -8.94 -0.42
N SER A 20 30.72 -9.97 -1.23
CA SER A 20 29.90 -11.18 -1.15
C SER A 20 30.64 -12.15 -0.25
N SER A 21 30.78 -11.80 1.02
CA SER A 21 31.00 -12.81 2.05
C SER A 21 29.73 -13.64 2.08
N VAL A 22 29.74 -14.78 1.38
CA VAL A 22 28.77 -15.83 1.67
C VAL A 22 28.99 -16.17 3.14
N ALA A 23 28.03 -15.83 4.00
CA ALA A 23 28.10 -16.16 5.41
C ALA A 23 27.91 -17.68 5.55
N GLN A 24 28.98 -18.44 5.31
CA GLN A 24 29.06 -19.86 5.60
C GLN A 24 29.03 -20.04 7.13
N GLY A 25 27.83 -19.98 7.73
CA GLY A 25 27.64 -20.17 9.17
C GLY A 25 26.32 -19.64 9.72
N GLU A 26 25.64 -18.73 9.02
CA GLU A 26 24.31 -18.25 9.44
C GLU A 26 23.29 -19.38 9.31
N LYS A 27 22.43 -19.51 10.32
CA LYS A 27 21.29 -20.43 10.29
C LYS A 27 20.00 -19.66 10.48
N THR A 28 18.94 -20.17 9.88
CA THR A 28 17.61 -19.56 9.91
C THR A 28 16.55 -20.61 10.19
N ILE A 29 15.66 -20.33 11.13
CA ILE A 29 14.44 -21.11 11.38
C ILE A 29 13.25 -20.22 11.04
N LEU A 30 12.48 -20.61 10.03
CA LEU A 30 11.18 -19.99 9.73
C LEU A 30 10.10 -20.82 10.42
N VAL A 31 9.52 -20.30 11.49
CA VAL A 31 8.46 -20.96 12.26
C VAL A 31 7.12 -20.45 11.77
N LEU A 32 6.31 -21.35 11.21
CA LEU A 32 4.96 -21.06 10.77
C LEU A 32 3.96 -21.52 11.82
N LEU A 33 3.28 -20.54 12.41
CA LEU A 33 2.35 -20.74 13.52
C LEU A 33 0.90 -20.79 13.01
N ASP A 34 0.04 -21.52 13.70
CA ASP A 34 -1.41 -21.43 13.48
C ASP A 34 -1.93 -20.03 13.82
N GLN A 35 -1.47 -19.47 14.93
CA GLN A 35 -1.77 -18.11 15.39
C GLN A 35 -0.65 -17.58 16.30
N LEU A 36 -0.51 -16.26 16.36
CA LEU A 36 0.37 -15.56 17.28
C LEU A 36 -0.37 -14.30 17.74
N ASP A 37 -0.60 -14.15 19.03
CA ASP A 37 -1.13 -12.92 19.60
C ASP A 37 -0.11 -12.22 20.49
N PHE A 38 -0.47 -11.06 21.02
CA PHE A 38 0.48 -10.26 21.79
C PHE A 38 0.86 -10.87 23.13
N ASN A 39 -0.04 -11.64 23.77
CA ASN A 39 0.26 -12.27 25.05
C ASN A 39 1.22 -13.44 24.83
N MET A 40 0.94 -14.26 23.82
CA MET A 40 1.84 -15.34 23.42
C MET A 40 3.20 -14.78 22.97
N MET A 41 3.22 -13.66 22.25
CA MET A 41 4.45 -12.99 21.86
C MET A 41 5.29 -12.60 23.09
N GLU A 42 4.69 -12.00 24.12
CA GLU A 42 5.38 -11.66 25.38
C GLU A 42 5.89 -12.90 26.10
N GLU A 43 5.09 -13.96 26.16
CA GLU A 43 5.42 -15.20 26.87
C GLU A 43 6.61 -15.93 26.23
N ILE A 44 6.59 -16.14 24.92
CA ILE A 44 7.64 -16.91 24.22
C ILE A 44 8.94 -16.13 24.03
N THR A 45 8.93 -14.80 24.22
CA THR A 45 10.12 -13.94 24.06
C THR A 45 10.63 -13.36 25.38
N ASP A 46 10.13 -13.85 26.53
CA ASP A 46 10.57 -13.35 27.83
C ASP A 46 12.09 -13.50 28.00
N GLY A 47 12.76 -12.40 28.33
CA GLY A 47 14.21 -12.33 28.48
C GLY A 47 15.04 -12.37 27.18
N ILE A 48 14.41 -12.31 26.01
CA ILE A 48 15.06 -12.42 24.70
C ILE A 48 14.91 -11.11 23.91
N ASP A 49 15.97 -10.64 23.27
CA ASP A 49 15.92 -9.47 22.39
C ASP A 49 15.29 -9.85 21.04
N PHE A 50 14.24 -9.14 20.61
CA PHE A 50 13.56 -9.42 19.35
C PHE A 50 13.00 -8.17 18.65
N GLY A 51 12.73 -8.30 17.37
CA GLY A 51 11.96 -7.37 16.55
C GLY A 51 10.47 -7.75 16.54
N ALA A 52 9.59 -6.80 16.85
CA ALA A 52 8.14 -6.97 16.77
C ALA A 52 7.52 -6.12 15.65
N GLY A 53 6.46 -6.62 15.01
CA GLY A 53 5.62 -5.81 14.12
C GLY A 53 4.48 -6.59 13.51
N PHE A 54 4.05 -6.17 12.33
CA PHE A 54 2.96 -6.78 11.58
C PHE A 54 3.35 -7.12 10.15
N VAL A 55 2.69 -8.14 9.64
CA VAL A 55 2.66 -8.48 8.21
C VAL A 55 1.23 -8.70 7.78
N ASN A 56 0.95 -8.39 6.51
CA ASN A 56 -0.36 -8.64 5.92
C ASN A 56 -0.32 -9.94 5.09
N ILE A 57 -0.94 -11.00 5.60
CA ILE A 57 -0.99 -12.35 4.98
C ILE A 57 -1.97 -12.45 3.80
N LYS A 58 -2.53 -11.32 3.33
CA LYS A 58 -3.44 -11.33 2.18
C LYS A 58 -2.71 -11.64 0.89
N THR A 59 -3.18 -12.69 0.23
CA THR A 59 -2.71 -13.19 -1.06
C THR A 59 -3.72 -12.87 -2.18
N ARG A 60 -3.38 -13.25 -3.42
CA ARG A 60 -4.34 -13.16 -4.53
C ARG A 60 -5.43 -14.22 -4.34
N ARG A 61 -6.51 -14.12 -5.13
CA ARG A 61 -7.59 -15.11 -5.07
C ARG A 61 -7.28 -16.30 -6.00
N PRO A 62 -7.69 -17.54 -5.64
CA PRO A 62 -8.27 -17.94 -4.35
C PRO A 62 -7.27 -17.76 -3.19
N GLN A 63 -7.78 -17.48 -1.99
CA GLN A 63 -6.97 -17.26 -0.78
C GLN A 63 -7.01 -18.52 0.07
N GLY A 64 -5.89 -18.85 0.70
CA GLY A 64 -5.72 -20.03 1.55
C GLY A 64 -4.24 -20.21 1.92
N ASP A 65 -3.94 -21.26 2.68
CA ASP A 65 -2.60 -21.56 3.19
C ASP A 65 -1.63 -21.84 2.05
N GLU A 66 -2.05 -22.59 1.03
CA GLU A 66 -1.25 -22.86 -0.17
C GLU A 66 -0.87 -21.55 -0.85
N SER A 67 -1.81 -20.61 -0.95
CA SER A 67 -1.54 -19.29 -1.55
C SER A 67 -0.55 -18.48 -0.71
N LEU A 68 -0.63 -18.56 0.63
CA LEU A 68 0.28 -17.87 1.54
C LEU A 68 1.69 -18.42 1.40
N PHE A 69 1.85 -19.73 1.56
CA PHE A 69 3.15 -20.40 1.53
C PHE A 69 3.81 -20.31 0.16
N PHE A 70 3.05 -20.49 -0.93
CA PHE A 70 3.59 -20.30 -2.28
C PHE A 70 3.96 -18.83 -2.55
N SER A 71 3.25 -17.87 -1.94
CA SER A 71 3.62 -16.44 -2.06
C SER A 71 4.92 -16.11 -1.36
N ILE A 72 5.16 -16.71 -0.19
CA ILE A 72 6.43 -16.63 0.53
C ILE A 72 7.53 -17.31 -0.29
N ALA A 73 7.27 -18.52 -0.81
CA ALA A 73 8.21 -19.28 -1.62
C ALA A 73 8.67 -18.53 -2.87
N LEU A 74 7.81 -17.71 -3.48
CA LEU A 74 8.14 -16.94 -4.69
C LEU A 74 8.55 -15.48 -4.43
N GLY A 75 8.40 -14.99 -3.20
CA GLY A 75 8.57 -13.57 -2.89
C GLY A 75 7.57 -12.65 -3.59
N ARG A 76 6.37 -13.15 -3.92
CA ARG A 76 5.29 -12.38 -4.57
C ARG A 76 3.92 -12.96 -4.24
N LYS A 77 2.90 -12.11 -4.12
CA LYS A 77 1.52 -12.56 -3.90
C LYS A 77 0.97 -13.34 -5.10
N VAL A 78 0.65 -14.61 -4.88
CA VAL A 78 -0.04 -15.52 -5.81
C VAL A 78 -1.37 -16.01 -5.22
N GLY A 79 -2.16 -16.73 -6.00
CA GLY A 79 -3.44 -17.32 -5.58
C GLY A 79 -3.55 -18.71 -6.19
N LEU A 80 -3.74 -19.71 -5.35
CA LEU A 80 -3.67 -21.13 -5.68
C LEU A 80 -4.85 -21.86 -5.02
N ASP A 81 -5.51 -22.70 -5.81
CA ASP A 81 -6.66 -23.49 -5.36
C ASP A 81 -6.19 -24.68 -4.52
N GLU A 82 -6.77 -24.84 -3.31
CA GLU A 82 -6.41 -25.87 -2.33
C GLU A 82 -6.42 -27.29 -2.94
N LYS A 83 -7.29 -27.53 -3.92
CA LYS A 83 -7.46 -28.84 -4.58
C LYS A 83 -6.20 -29.35 -5.28
N TYR A 84 -5.25 -28.47 -5.58
CA TYR A 84 -4.01 -28.86 -6.27
C TYR A 84 -2.99 -29.46 -5.31
N TYR A 85 -3.02 -29.11 -4.03
CA TYR A 85 -2.17 -29.72 -3.02
C TYR A 85 -2.75 -31.07 -2.59
N LYS A 86 -1.98 -32.16 -2.74
CA LYS A 86 -2.44 -33.54 -2.48
C LYS A 86 -1.72 -34.22 -1.32
N GLY A 87 -0.88 -33.48 -0.58
CA GLY A 87 -0.14 -33.98 0.58
C GLY A 87 1.36 -34.15 0.35
N LEU A 88 2.03 -34.80 1.30
CA LEU A 88 3.48 -35.02 1.33
C LEU A 88 3.81 -36.51 1.28
N GLU A 89 4.87 -36.86 0.56
CA GLU A 89 5.41 -38.22 0.49
C GLU A 89 6.89 -38.20 0.88
N LYS A 90 7.26 -38.96 1.92
CA LYS A 90 8.66 -39.11 2.34
C LYS A 90 9.28 -40.32 1.65
N ALA A 91 10.34 -40.09 0.89
CA ALA A 91 11.09 -41.14 0.22
C ALA A 91 12.04 -41.88 1.19
N PRO A 92 12.49 -43.10 0.85
CA PRO A 92 13.39 -43.88 1.70
C PRO A 92 14.75 -43.23 1.95
N ASP A 93 15.18 -42.31 1.08
CA ASP A 93 16.41 -41.54 1.23
C ASP A 93 16.25 -40.31 2.14
N GLY A 94 15.06 -40.10 2.71
CA GLY A 94 14.73 -38.99 3.60
C GLY A 94 14.26 -37.72 2.90
N SER A 95 14.24 -37.70 1.55
CA SER A 95 13.68 -36.57 0.80
C SER A 95 12.15 -36.55 0.89
N ILE A 96 11.56 -35.38 0.71
CA ILE A 96 10.11 -35.17 0.74
C ILE A 96 9.67 -34.67 -0.63
N ALA A 97 8.64 -35.30 -1.20
CA ALA A 97 7.99 -34.86 -2.43
C ALA A 97 6.61 -34.26 -2.11
N ILE A 98 6.26 -33.17 -2.78
CA ILE A 98 4.95 -32.54 -2.68
C ILE A 98 4.03 -33.07 -3.77
N SER A 99 3.00 -33.81 -3.38
CA SER A 99 2.05 -34.39 -4.32
C SER A 99 1.13 -33.30 -4.90
N GLY A 100 1.07 -33.23 -6.23
CA GLY A 100 0.32 -32.20 -6.97
C GLY A 100 1.11 -30.92 -7.29
N PHE A 101 2.43 -30.88 -7.02
CA PHE A 101 3.26 -29.70 -7.27
C PHE A 101 3.28 -29.21 -8.72
N GLN A 102 3.33 -30.12 -9.70
CA GLN A 102 3.30 -29.73 -11.10
C GLN A 102 1.96 -29.07 -11.48
N ASP A 103 0.83 -29.58 -10.96
CA ASP A 103 -0.49 -28.98 -11.19
C ASP A 103 -0.55 -27.54 -10.65
N MET A 104 0.11 -27.30 -9.51
CA MET A 104 0.26 -25.97 -8.90
C MET A 104 1.11 -25.02 -9.76
N LEU A 105 2.28 -25.49 -10.24
CA LEU A 105 3.14 -24.71 -11.12
C LEU A 105 2.47 -24.39 -12.45
N ASP A 106 1.79 -25.36 -13.06
CA ASP A 106 1.10 -25.16 -14.33
C ASP A 106 -0.02 -24.11 -14.20
N ASN A 107 -0.72 -24.08 -13.06
CA ASN A 107 -1.69 -23.04 -12.76
C ASN A 107 -1.05 -21.65 -12.75
N LEU A 108 0.13 -21.51 -12.13
CA LEU A 108 0.85 -20.24 -12.00
C LEU A 108 1.56 -19.82 -13.29
N ASN A 109 2.12 -20.75 -14.05
CA ASN A 109 2.82 -20.50 -15.31
C ASN A 109 1.89 -20.01 -16.44
N THR A 110 0.57 -20.09 -16.26
CA THR A 110 -0.38 -19.36 -17.12
C THR A 110 -0.30 -17.83 -16.93
N LEU A 111 0.29 -17.35 -15.84
CA LEU A 111 0.31 -15.94 -15.45
C LEU A 111 1.71 -15.31 -15.62
N VAL A 112 2.78 -16.08 -15.43
CA VAL A 112 4.18 -15.61 -15.40
C VAL A 112 5.08 -16.70 -15.96
N ASP A 113 6.09 -16.34 -16.76
CA ASP A 113 7.02 -17.34 -17.31
C ASP A 113 8.17 -17.65 -16.31
N GLN A 114 8.58 -18.92 -16.23
CA GLN A 114 9.73 -19.40 -15.42
C GLN A 114 9.59 -19.12 -13.92
N VAL A 115 8.39 -19.30 -13.37
CA VAL A 115 8.12 -19.07 -11.94
C VAL A 115 8.90 -20.04 -11.05
N GLU A 116 9.11 -21.25 -11.52
CA GLU A 116 9.80 -22.32 -10.80
C GLU A 116 11.26 -21.99 -10.45
N ASP A 117 11.95 -21.19 -11.27
CA ASP A 117 13.32 -20.73 -11.02
C ASP A 117 13.39 -19.62 -9.94
N CYS A 118 12.24 -19.09 -9.53
CA CYS A 118 12.13 -18.07 -8.49
C CYS A 118 11.85 -18.65 -7.10
N LEU A 119 11.59 -19.96 -7.00
CA LEU A 119 11.30 -20.59 -5.71
C LEU A 119 12.47 -20.45 -4.75
N LEU A 120 12.17 -20.13 -3.49
CA LEU A 120 13.14 -20.00 -2.42
C LEU A 120 13.95 -21.29 -2.29
N GLY A 121 13.27 -22.45 -2.37
CA GLY A 121 13.89 -23.76 -2.39
C GLY A 121 14.92 -23.98 -3.50
N GLU A 122 14.61 -23.54 -4.72
CA GLU A 122 15.53 -23.63 -5.85
C GLU A 122 16.71 -22.67 -5.71
N ARG A 123 16.47 -21.44 -5.23
CA ARG A 123 17.52 -20.42 -5.09
C ARG A 123 18.50 -20.69 -3.97
N LEU A 124 18.08 -21.41 -2.94
CA LEU A 124 18.86 -21.74 -1.74
C LEU A 124 19.22 -23.22 -1.64
N LYS A 125 19.07 -23.99 -2.73
CA LYS A 125 19.39 -25.43 -2.75
C LYS A 125 20.82 -25.77 -2.34
N ASP A 126 21.76 -24.84 -2.54
CA ASP A 126 23.19 -25.03 -2.27
C ASP A 126 23.59 -24.79 -0.81
N ILE A 127 22.82 -23.98 -0.06
CA ILE A 127 23.00 -23.82 1.39
C ILE A 127 22.28 -24.92 2.19
N GLY A 128 21.40 -25.68 1.53
CA GLY A 128 20.58 -26.73 2.14
C GLY A 128 19.36 -26.15 2.86
N ILE A 129 18.21 -26.75 2.57
CA ILE A 129 16.93 -26.40 3.18
C ILE A 129 16.27 -27.67 3.69
N SER A 130 15.73 -27.59 4.90
CA SER A 130 14.96 -28.67 5.52
C SER A 130 13.57 -28.22 5.92
N TYR A 131 12.70 -29.19 6.17
CA TYR A 131 11.30 -28.97 6.54
C TYR A 131 10.88 -29.92 7.66
N ILE A 132 10.10 -29.43 8.63
CA ILE A 132 9.44 -30.26 9.64
C ILE A 132 7.98 -29.83 9.71
N GLY A 133 7.06 -30.75 9.41
CA GLY A 133 5.63 -30.51 9.46
C GLY A 133 4.83 -31.43 8.54
N ASP A 134 3.51 -31.28 8.52
CA ASP A 134 2.60 -32.20 7.84
C ASP A 134 1.65 -31.52 6.82
N ASN A 135 1.86 -30.24 6.52
CA ASN A 135 0.94 -29.43 5.71
C ASN A 135 1.61 -28.72 4.52
N SER A 136 0.85 -27.82 3.87
CA SER A 136 1.29 -27.11 2.65
C SER A 136 2.41 -26.09 2.88
N SER A 137 2.84 -25.83 4.12
CA SER A 137 4.01 -24.99 4.40
C SER A 137 5.31 -25.54 3.81
N ALA A 138 5.37 -26.84 3.52
CA ALA A 138 6.44 -27.48 2.74
C ALA A 138 6.74 -26.77 1.41
N LEU A 139 5.74 -26.09 0.82
CA LEU A 139 5.89 -25.31 -0.42
C LEU A 139 7.00 -24.24 -0.33
N ILE A 140 7.30 -23.73 0.87
CA ILE A 140 8.38 -22.74 1.07
C ILE A 140 9.76 -23.36 0.84
N ALA A 141 9.94 -24.61 1.25
CA ALA A 141 11.21 -25.33 1.17
C ALA A 141 11.45 -26.03 -0.17
N ALA A 142 10.40 -26.21 -0.98
CA ALA A 142 10.45 -27.03 -2.18
C ALA A 142 11.28 -26.40 -3.31
N ASP A 143 12.09 -27.24 -3.96
CA ASP A 143 12.77 -26.87 -5.20
C ASP A 143 11.80 -26.78 -6.39
N LYS A 144 12.32 -26.46 -7.57
CA LYS A 144 11.53 -26.33 -8.80
C LYS A 144 10.81 -27.60 -9.26
N THR A 145 11.16 -28.75 -8.69
CA THR A 145 10.53 -30.04 -8.98
C THR A 145 9.58 -30.50 -7.88
N GLY A 146 9.42 -29.71 -6.82
CA GLY A 146 8.55 -30.04 -5.70
C GLY A 146 9.21 -30.97 -4.67
N HIS A 147 10.55 -31.07 -4.67
CA HIS A 147 11.30 -31.91 -3.75
C HIS A 147 11.99 -31.07 -2.66
N ILE A 148 12.09 -31.64 -1.47
CA ILE A 148 12.84 -31.12 -0.33
C ILE A 148 13.86 -32.19 0.07
N LYS A 149 15.12 -31.81 0.19
CA LYS A 149 16.23 -32.76 0.34
C LYS A 149 16.18 -33.56 1.65
N SER A 150 15.73 -32.94 2.73
CA SER A 150 15.70 -33.54 4.07
C SER A 150 14.59 -32.94 4.91
N GLY A 151 13.95 -33.73 5.75
CA GLY A 151 12.95 -33.23 6.67
C GLY A 151 12.10 -34.32 7.32
N GLU A 152 11.06 -33.88 8.02
CA GLU A 152 10.03 -34.72 8.65
C GLU A 152 8.65 -34.32 8.14
N ILE A 153 7.81 -35.31 7.80
CA ILE A 153 6.43 -35.10 7.33
C ILE A 153 5.39 -35.16 8.48
N GLU A 154 5.88 -35.16 9.72
CA GLU A 154 5.09 -35.15 10.94
C GLU A 154 5.78 -34.26 11.97
N ILE A 155 5.01 -33.76 12.95
CA ILE A 155 5.54 -33.05 14.10
C ILE A 155 5.05 -33.73 15.38
N VAL A 156 6.00 -34.12 16.23
CA VAL A 156 5.70 -34.60 17.58
C VAL A 156 6.03 -33.47 18.55
N TYR A 157 5.01 -33.04 19.31
CA TYR A 157 5.14 -31.99 20.34
C TYR A 157 5.74 -32.57 21.64
N ASP A 158 6.88 -33.24 21.49
CA ASP A 158 7.71 -33.75 22.56
C ASP A 158 9.08 -33.06 22.47
N ARG A 159 9.61 -32.63 23.61
CA ARG A 159 10.86 -31.85 23.66
C ARG A 159 12.05 -32.64 23.15
N GLU A 160 12.22 -33.90 23.56
CA GLU A 160 13.37 -34.69 23.13
C GLU A 160 13.32 -34.93 21.61
N TRP A 161 12.15 -35.34 21.12
CA TRP A 161 11.96 -35.57 19.69
C TRP A 161 12.20 -34.32 18.85
N LEU A 162 11.59 -33.18 19.22
CA LEU A 162 11.64 -31.97 18.41
C LEU A 162 13.07 -31.44 18.28
N PHE A 163 13.80 -31.38 19.39
CA PHE A 163 15.17 -30.86 19.41
C PHE A 163 16.14 -31.82 18.71
N GLU A 164 15.97 -33.15 18.86
CA GLU A 164 16.74 -34.12 18.09
C GLU A 164 16.56 -33.92 16.57
N LYS A 165 15.31 -33.71 16.12
CA LYS A 165 15.03 -33.48 14.69
C LYS A 165 15.50 -32.11 14.21
N LEU A 166 15.36 -31.06 15.01
CA LEU A 166 15.90 -29.73 14.68
C LEU A 166 17.41 -29.79 14.50
N ASP A 167 18.15 -30.36 15.46
CA ASP A 167 19.61 -30.47 15.41
C ASP A 167 20.07 -31.32 14.22
N SER A 168 19.43 -32.47 13.98
CA SER A 168 19.76 -33.35 12.86
C SER A 168 19.50 -32.71 11.48
N ASN A 169 18.48 -31.87 11.36
CA ASN A 169 18.18 -31.19 10.10
C ASN A 169 19.07 -29.95 9.91
N LEU A 170 19.28 -29.16 10.97
CA LEU A 170 20.14 -27.97 10.96
C LEU A 170 21.63 -28.32 10.88
N SER A 171 22.05 -29.56 11.10
CA SER A 171 23.43 -29.99 10.81
C SER A 171 23.70 -30.12 9.30
N ASN A 172 22.65 -30.34 8.50
CA ASN A 172 22.74 -30.61 7.07
C ASN A 172 22.13 -29.50 6.19
N SER A 173 21.50 -28.50 6.83
CA SER A 173 20.85 -27.37 6.18
C SER A 173 21.08 -26.09 6.99
N ASN A 174 21.13 -24.96 6.29
CA ASN A 174 21.21 -23.66 6.95
C ASN A 174 19.83 -23.03 7.17
N LEU A 175 18.84 -23.40 6.35
CA LEU A 175 17.45 -22.95 6.50
C LEU A 175 16.55 -24.13 6.89
N LEU A 176 15.77 -23.97 7.95
CA LEU A 176 14.74 -24.92 8.36
C LEU A 176 13.37 -24.24 8.39
N ILE A 177 12.40 -24.85 7.72
CA ILE A 177 11.00 -24.43 7.77
C ILE A 177 10.25 -25.34 8.76
N LEU A 178 9.74 -24.77 9.85
CA LEU A 178 9.03 -25.49 10.90
C LEU A 178 7.55 -25.12 10.89
N SER A 179 6.67 -26.07 10.62
CA SER A 179 5.23 -25.92 10.83
C SER A 179 4.88 -26.29 12.26
N PHE A 180 4.46 -25.33 13.06
CA PHE A 180 4.20 -25.51 14.49
C PHE A 180 2.80 -25.03 14.86
N GLN A 181 1.90 -25.96 15.21
CA GLN A 181 0.52 -25.62 15.60
C GLN A 181 0.45 -25.47 17.12
N VAL A 182 0.21 -24.27 17.62
CA VAL A 182 0.15 -23.99 19.06
C VAL A 182 -1.17 -24.49 19.65
N GLU A 183 -2.29 -24.34 18.93
CA GLU A 183 -3.64 -24.73 19.36
C GLU A 183 -4.06 -24.15 20.73
N GLY A 184 -3.40 -23.08 21.20
CA GLY A 184 -3.62 -22.48 22.51
C GLY A 184 -3.28 -23.40 23.70
N LYS A 185 -2.42 -24.42 23.50
CA LYS A 185 -1.98 -25.32 24.57
C LYS A 185 -0.71 -24.80 25.24
N ASN A 186 -0.73 -24.58 26.55
CA ASN A 186 0.42 -24.08 27.31
C ASN A 186 1.69 -24.92 27.10
N GLU A 187 1.58 -26.25 27.11
CA GLU A 187 2.71 -27.16 26.88
C GLU A 187 3.43 -26.89 25.54
N ARG A 188 2.69 -26.46 24.51
CA ARG A 188 3.27 -26.11 23.20
C ARG A 188 3.85 -24.70 23.17
N ILE A 189 3.31 -23.78 23.99
CA ILE A 189 3.87 -22.44 24.17
C ILE A 189 5.22 -22.54 24.90
N GLU A 190 5.28 -23.33 25.97
CA GLU A 190 6.53 -23.65 26.69
C GLU A 190 7.55 -24.30 25.76
N LEU A 191 7.13 -25.27 24.94
CA LEU A 191 8.02 -25.90 23.95
C LEU A 191 8.56 -24.91 22.91
N LEU A 192 7.77 -23.92 22.50
CA LEU A 192 8.22 -22.88 21.58
C LEU A 192 9.17 -21.90 22.27
N GLN A 193 8.94 -21.57 23.55
CA GLN A 193 9.87 -20.77 24.35
C GLN A 193 11.23 -21.47 24.48
N ASP A 194 11.23 -22.76 24.82
CA ASP A 194 12.45 -23.59 24.88
C ASP A 194 13.20 -23.56 23.54
N LEU A 195 12.48 -23.65 22.42
CA LEU A 195 13.07 -23.62 21.08
C LEU A 195 13.77 -22.28 20.83
N ILE A 196 13.11 -21.18 21.18
CA ILE A 196 13.67 -19.85 20.98
C ILE A 196 14.91 -19.64 21.87
N GLU A 197 14.88 -20.12 23.12
CA GLU A 197 16.01 -19.97 24.03
C GLU A 197 17.23 -20.78 23.58
N GLU A 198 17.04 -22.03 23.13
CA GLU A 198 18.11 -22.91 22.65
C GLU A 198 18.75 -22.37 21.36
N TYR A 199 17.93 -21.90 20.42
CA TYR A 199 18.38 -21.43 19.10
C TYR A 199 18.47 -19.91 18.98
N LYS A 200 18.60 -19.18 20.09
CA LYS A 200 18.64 -17.70 20.12
C LYS A 200 19.76 -17.05 19.30
N ASP A 201 20.82 -17.79 19.01
CA ASP A 201 21.93 -17.34 18.17
C ASP A 201 21.63 -17.50 16.67
N PHE A 202 20.51 -18.13 16.30
CA PHE A 202 20.05 -18.24 14.92
C PHE A 202 19.07 -17.12 14.57
N ASN A 203 18.83 -16.93 13.27
CA ASN A 203 17.77 -16.04 12.82
C ASN A 203 16.44 -16.79 12.91
N ILE A 204 15.52 -16.35 13.78
CA ILE A 204 14.21 -16.99 13.95
C ILE A 204 13.13 -16.01 13.50
N LEU A 205 12.36 -16.37 12.47
CA LEU A 205 11.20 -15.61 12.04
C LEU A 205 9.93 -16.40 12.34
N MET A 206 9.06 -15.84 13.17
CA MET A 206 7.79 -16.48 13.55
C MET A 206 6.63 -15.79 12.84
N LEU A 207 5.99 -16.51 11.91
CA LEU A 207 4.90 -16.02 11.09
C LEU A 207 3.62 -16.82 11.35
N PRO A 208 2.53 -16.21 11.84
CA PRO A 208 1.26 -16.88 11.92
C PRO A 208 0.54 -16.94 10.56
N GLN A 209 -0.14 -18.05 10.29
CA GLN A 209 -0.93 -18.27 9.08
C GLN A 209 -2.36 -17.73 9.21
N ASN A 210 -2.87 -17.53 10.43
CA ASN A 210 -4.19 -16.96 10.70
C ASN A 210 -4.15 -15.73 11.62
N VAL A 211 -5.20 -14.90 11.53
CA VAL A 211 -5.44 -13.83 12.50
C VAL A 211 -5.95 -14.43 13.81
N PRO A 212 -5.26 -14.22 14.95
CA PRO A 212 -5.70 -14.76 16.24
C PRO A 212 -7.02 -14.11 16.64
N GLU A 213 -7.85 -14.86 17.38
CA GLU A 213 -9.19 -14.41 17.77
C GLU A 213 -9.16 -13.12 18.60
N SER A 214 -8.11 -12.90 19.40
CA SER A 214 -7.90 -11.72 20.24
C SER A 214 -7.73 -10.40 19.44
N ILE A 215 -7.28 -10.47 18.17
CA ILE A 215 -7.13 -9.29 17.29
C ILE A 215 -8.02 -9.37 16.05
N LYS A 216 -8.95 -10.33 16.02
CA LYS A 216 -9.88 -10.56 14.92
C LYS A 216 -11.06 -9.59 15.03
N TYR A 217 -11.08 -8.62 14.12
CA TYR A 217 -12.18 -7.68 13.98
C TYR A 217 -12.83 -7.87 12.61
N VAL A 218 -14.07 -7.39 12.45
CA VAL A 218 -14.75 -7.41 11.13
C VAL A 218 -13.87 -6.81 10.02
N ILE A 219 -13.07 -5.80 10.40
CA ILE A 219 -12.18 -5.04 9.54
C ILE A 219 -10.77 -5.66 9.44
N ASN A 220 -10.29 -6.37 10.47
CA ASN A 220 -9.00 -7.08 10.43
C ASN A 220 -9.20 -8.55 10.09
N ARG A 221 -8.87 -8.93 8.85
CA ARG A 221 -8.93 -10.33 8.41
C ARG A 221 -7.59 -10.88 7.94
N THR A 222 -6.55 -10.05 7.89
CA THR A 222 -5.28 -10.42 7.23
C THR A 222 -4.05 -9.76 7.84
N LEU A 223 -4.18 -8.85 8.81
CA LEU A 223 -3.03 -8.27 9.50
C LEU A 223 -2.74 -9.11 10.74
N VAL A 224 -1.53 -9.65 10.82
CA VAL A 224 -1.08 -10.55 11.88
C VAL A 224 0.23 -10.06 12.47
N PRO A 225 0.45 -10.23 13.78
CA PRO A 225 1.73 -9.88 14.38
C PRO A 225 2.80 -10.88 13.92
N ILE A 226 4.04 -10.44 13.92
CA ILE A 226 5.21 -11.24 13.54
C ILE A 226 6.37 -10.90 14.48
N THR A 227 7.17 -11.91 14.78
CA THR A 227 8.37 -11.79 15.61
C THR A 227 9.60 -12.16 14.80
N TYR A 228 10.67 -11.37 14.93
CA TYR A 228 11.95 -11.63 14.30
C TYR A 228 13.10 -11.56 15.31
N ILE A 229 13.82 -12.66 15.49
CA ILE A 229 15.00 -12.73 16.35
C ILE A 229 16.21 -12.78 15.43
N SER A 230 17.08 -11.79 15.56
CA SER A 230 18.31 -11.68 14.78
C SER A 230 19.40 -11.04 15.63
N GLY A 231 20.22 -11.90 16.23
CA GLY A 231 21.24 -11.50 17.18
C GLY A 231 20.66 -10.78 18.40
N ARG A 232 21.32 -9.71 18.87
CA ARG A 232 20.92 -8.94 20.07
C ARG A 232 20.18 -7.65 19.73
N ASN A 233 19.30 -7.71 18.74
CA ASN A 233 18.56 -6.55 18.26
C ASN A 233 17.14 -6.57 18.84
N ASN A 234 16.89 -5.71 19.83
CA ASN A 234 15.56 -5.49 20.38
C ASN A 234 14.90 -4.26 19.75
N GLY A 235 13.68 -4.39 19.22
CA GLY A 235 12.94 -3.25 18.71
C GLY A 235 11.75 -3.55 17.81
N ILE A 236 11.52 -2.65 16.85
CA ILE A 236 10.41 -2.70 15.91
C ILE A 236 10.92 -3.01 14.51
N ILE A 237 10.30 -4.00 13.84
CA ILE A 237 10.67 -4.34 12.47
C ILE A 237 10.21 -3.27 11.47
N THR A 238 10.98 -3.08 10.42
CA THR A 238 10.65 -2.19 9.30
C THR A 238 11.28 -2.72 8.01
N SER A 239 10.77 -2.26 6.87
CA SER A 239 11.38 -2.54 5.57
C SER A 239 11.20 -1.39 4.58
N LEU A 240 12.05 -1.35 3.55
CA LEU A 240 11.92 -0.38 2.45
C LEU A 240 10.63 -0.59 1.63
N SER A 241 10.04 -1.78 1.67
CA SER A 241 8.77 -2.08 0.98
C SER A 241 7.60 -1.32 1.59
N THR A 242 7.58 -1.13 2.91
CA THR A 242 6.48 -0.46 3.61
C THR A 242 6.80 0.98 3.97
N LYS A 243 8.09 1.32 4.16
CA LYS A 243 8.58 2.61 4.66
C LYS A 243 7.86 3.05 5.93
N ARG A 244 7.46 2.09 6.77
CA ARG A 244 6.63 2.32 7.96
C ARG A 244 7.03 1.39 9.10
N ASN A 245 7.46 1.98 10.20
CA ASN A 245 7.84 1.25 11.41
C ASN A 245 6.70 0.35 11.89
N GLY A 246 7.04 -0.90 12.19
CA GLY A 246 6.11 -1.92 12.69
C GLY A 246 5.34 -2.64 11.60
N PHE A 247 5.65 -2.41 10.33
CA PHE A 247 4.99 -3.08 9.21
C PHE A 247 6.03 -3.57 8.21
N ILE A 248 5.91 -4.82 7.80
CA ILE A 248 6.61 -5.39 6.65
C ILE A 248 5.60 -5.91 5.63
N SER A 249 6.04 -6.08 4.39
CA SER A 249 5.29 -6.78 3.36
C SER A 249 5.56 -8.29 3.43
N LEU A 250 4.65 -9.10 2.88
CA LEU A 250 4.83 -10.55 2.86
C LEU A 250 6.06 -10.95 2.02
N GLU A 251 6.29 -10.17 0.97
CA GLU A 251 7.41 -10.31 0.05
C GLU A 251 8.76 -10.10 0.74
N ASP A 252 8.82 -9.29 1.81
CA ASP A 252 10.05 -9.03 2.57
C ASP A 252 10.59 -10.28 3.28
N ILE A 253 9.74 -11.25 3.60
CA ILE A 253 10.18 -12.52 4.20
C ILE A 253 11.12 -13.26 3.24
N TYR A 254 10.74 -13.34 1.96
CA TYR A 254 11.59 -13.93 0.93
C TYR A 254 12.87 -13.11 0.71
N GLY A 255 12.74 -11.78 0.67
CA GLY A 255 13.89 -10.87 0.51
C GLY A 255 14.91 -11.02 1.64
N GLU A 256 14.43 -11.07 2.89
CA GLU A 256 15.27 -11.23 4.07
C GLU A 256 15.99 -12.58 4.10
N VAL A 257 15.27 -13.68 3.81
CA VAL A 257 15.91 -15.00 3.79
C VAL A 257 17.00 -15.06 2.73
N LEU A 258 16.78 -14.52 1.52
CA LEU A 258 17.83 -14.45 0.50
C LEU A 258 18.99 -13.52 0.90
N SER A 259 18.71 -12.43 1.61
CA SER A 259 19.68 -11.47 2.13
C SER A 259 20.68 -12.11 3.08
N ILE A 260 20.18 -12.88 4.06
CA ILE A 260 21.00 -13.58 5.06
C ILE A 260 22.10 -14.42 4.38
N TYR A 261 21.77 -15.05 3.25
CA TYR A 261 22.69 -15.90 2.49
C TYR A 261 23.41 -15.22 1.32
N GLY A 262 23.28 -13.90 1.18
CA GLY A 262 23.95 -13.12 0.15
C GLY A 262 23.48 -13.43 -1.30
N ARG A 263 22.22 -13.81 -1.46
CA ARG A 263 21.60 -14.20 -2.75
C ARG A 263 20.62 -13.16 -3.30
N GLU A 264 20.81 -11.90 -2.92
CA GLU A 264 19.99 -10.81 -3.42
C GLU A 264 20.31 -10.46 -4.88
N ASP A 265 19.27 -10.18 -5.65
CA ASP A 265 19.39 -9.61 -6.98
C ASP A 265 18.28 -8.56 -7.22
N SER A 266 18.40 -7.81 -8.31
CA SER A 266 17.50 -6.69 -8.61
C SER A 266 16.07 -7.07 -9.03
N SER A 267 15.78 -8.36 -9.23
CA SER A 267 14.45 -8.86 -9.60
C SER A 267 13.55 -9.14 -8.40
N ILE A 268 14.14 -9.29 -7.21
CA ILE A 268 13.44 -9.55 -5.95
C ILE A 268 12.52 -8.37 -5.61
N ILE A 269 11.30 -8.69 -5.18
CA ILE A 269 10.28 -7.68 -4.82
C ILE A 269 10.44 -7.22 -3.37
N GLY A 270 10.66 -8.17 -2.46
CA GLY A 270 10.87 -7.91 -1.03
C GLY A 270 12.22 -7.26 -0.74
N ASN A 271 12.30 -6.64 0.43
CA ASN A 271 13.49 -5.98 0.95
C ASN A 271 13.92 -6.62 2.27
N ARG A 272 15.14 -6.31 2.70
CA ARG A 272 15.66 -6.67 4.03
C ARG A 272 14.77 -6.16 5.15
N ILE A 273 14.72 -6.91 6.23
CA ILE A 273 14.01 -6.55 7.46
C ILE A 273 15.03 -5.93 8.43
N GLU A 274 14.76 -4.71 8.86
CA GLU A 274 15.58 -3.99 9.83
C GLU A 274 14.86 -3.88 11.17
N ILE A 275 15.60 -3.91 12.28
CA ILE A 275 15.07 -3.73 13.63
C ILE A 275 15.48 -2.35 14.17
N ILE A 276 14.50 -1.47 14.34
CA ILE A 276 14.68 -0.14 14.94
C ILE A 276 14.55 -0.29 16.45
N ARG A 277 15.58 0.10 17.20
CA ARG A 277 15.60 -0.01 18.66
C ARG A 277 14.38 0.63 19.31
N GLU A 278 13.68 -0.16 20.12
CA GLU A 278 12.58 0.24 20.99
C GLU A 278 12.73 -0.52 22.31
N LYS A 279 12.21 0.04 23.40
CA LYS A 279 12.32 -0.60 24.72
C LYS A 279 11.19 -1.59 24.96
N ASP A 280 9.97 -1.19 24.60
CA ASP A 280 8.75 -1.96 24.83
C ASP A 280 8.08 -2.25 23.49
N ASN A 281 8.61 -3.26 22.81
CA ASN A 281 8.28 -3.54 21.42
C ASN A 281 6.83 -3.99 21.29
N VAL A 282 6.37 -4.85 22.20
CA VAL A 282 5.02 -5.40 22.14
C VAL A 282 3.99 -4.31 22.43
N GLU A 283 4.18 -3.49 23.46
CA GLU A 283 3.24 -2.41 23.77
C GLU A 283 3.19 -1.37 22.64
N TYR A 284 4.34 -1.07 22.01
CA TYR A 284 4.36 -0.20 20.84
C TYR A 284 3.55 -0.79 19.67
N VAL A 285 3.71 -2.08 19.37
CA VAL A 285 2.98 -2.78 18.32
C VAL A 285 1.47 -2.87 18.63
N LYS A 286 1.09 -3.13 19.90
CA LYS A 286 -0.30 -3.03 20.37
C LYS A 286 -0.88 -1.62 20.13
N GLY A 287 -0.10 -0.59 20.46
CA GLY A 287 -0.46 0.81 20.22
C GLY A 287 -0.68 1.11 18.73
N LEU A 288 0.19 0.62 17.85
CA LEU A 288 0.06 0.75 16.40
C LEU A 288 -1.20 0.07 15.86
N PHE A 289 -1.53 -1.11 16.36
CA PHE A 289 -2.74 -1.83 15.98
C PHE A 289 -4.00 -1.04 16.34
N ASN A 290 -4.10 -0.60 17.60
CA ASN A 290 -5.24 0.19 18.10
C ASN A 290 -5.39 1.50 17.34
N LYS A 291 -4.27 2.21 17.09
CA LYS A 291 -4.23 3.41 16.26
C LYS A 291 -4.79 3.13 14.85
N SER A 292 -4.35 2.05 14.22
CA SER A 292 -4.77 1.67 12.86
C SER A 292 -6.26 1.30 12.82
N LEU A 293 -6.74 0.57 13.82
CA LEU A 293 -8.15 0.18 13.97
C LEU A 293 -9.06 1.41 14.15
N ASN A 294 -8.64 2.36 14.98
CA ASN A 294 -9.41 3.59 15.18
C ASN A 294 -9.47 4.43 13.90
N LEU A 295 -8.34 4.59 13.20
CA LEU A 295 -8.28 5.37 11.96
C LEU A 295 -9.16 4.76 10.86
N ILE A 296 -9.19 3.43 10.72
CA ILE A 296 -10.05 2.80 9.72
C ILE A 296 -11.54 2.94 10.06
N LEU A 297 -11.91 2.84 11.33
CA LEU A 297 -13.30 3.09 11.78
C LEU A 297 -13.71 4.53 11.52
N LEU A 298 -12.85 5.50 11.86
CA LEU A 298 -13.06 6.91 11.56
C LEU A 298 -13.19 7.15 10.06
N ALA A 299 -12.33 6.53 9.24
CA ALA A 299 -12.41 6.60 7.78
C ALA A 299 -13.78 6.11 7.28
N TYR A 300 -14.26 4.94 7.73
CA TYR A 300 -15.58 4.44 7.36
C TYR A 300 -16.71 5.42 7.73
N LEU A 301 -16.70 5.97 8.94
CA LEU A 301 -17.71 6.90 9.42
C LEU A 301 -17.72 8.21 8.60
N PHE A 302 -16.55 8.83 8.39
CA PHE A 302 -16.46 10.10 7.66
C PHE A 302 -16.63 9.94 6.15
N HIS A 303 -16.14 8.85 5.55
CA HIS A 303 -16.47 8.51 4.16
C HIS A 303 -17.99 8.34 4.00
N GLY A 304 -18.64 7.61 4.91
CA GLY A 304 -20.08 7.43 4.94
C GLY A 304 -20.84 8.76 5.05
N LEU A 305 -20.41 9.66 5.94
CA LEU A 305 -20.96 11.00 6.08
C LEU A 305 -20.87 11.81 4.77
N ILE A 306 -19.71 11.82 4.14
CA ILE A 306 -19.48 12.55 2.88
C ILE A 306 -20.34 11.96 1.75
N TYR A 307 -20.44 10.63 1.69
CA TYR A 307 -21.27 9.94 0.71
C TYR A 307 -22.77 10.24 0.91
N ALA A 308 -23.23 10.28 2.16
CA ALA A 308 -24.59 10.65 2.50
C ALA A 308 -24.92 12.10 2.11
N VAL A 309 -24.00 13.03 2.36
CA VAL A 309 -24.15 14.44 1.92
C VAL A 309 -24.29 14.51 0.40
N GLN A 310 -23.47 13.79 -0.36
CA GLN A 310 -23.55 13.76 -1.82
C GLN A 310 -24.88 13.21 -2.33
N PHE A 311 -25.36 12.12 -1.73
CA PHE A 311 -26.67 11.57 -2.04
C PHE A 311 -27.79 12.59 -1.75
N TYR A 312 -27.73 13.28 -0.61
CA TYR A 312 -28.69 14.32 -0.23
C TYR A 312 -28.71 15.49 -1.23
N ILE A 313 -27.53 15.96 -1.66
CA ILE A 313 -27.40 17.02 -2.68
C ILE A 313 -28.05 16.57 -3.98
N ALA A 314 -27.71 15.38 -4.48
CA ALA A 314 -28.26 14.83 -5.71
C ALA A 314 -29.79 14.68 -5.64
N TYR A 315 -30.31 14.19 -4.52
CA TYR A 315 -31.75 14.07 -4.28
C TYR A 315 -32.47 15.42 -4.34
N CYS A 316 -31.92 16.45 -3.68
CA CYS A 316 -32.53 17.78 -3.67
C CYS A 316 -32.50 18.43 -5.06
N LEU A 317 -31.40 18.27 -5.81
CA LEU A 317 -31.28 18.72 -7.20
C LEU A 317 -32.27 18.00 -8.12
N TYR A 318 -32.36 16.67 -8.01
CA TYR A 318 -33.26 15.85 -8.82
C TYR A 318 -34.74 16.19 -8.60
N LYS A 319 -35.14 16.43 -7.34
CA LYS A 319 -36.51 16.83 -7.01
C LYS A 319 -36.79 18.30 -7.30
N GLY A 320 -35.81 19.08 -7.75
CA GLY A 320 -35.98 20.51 -8.00
C GLY A 320 -36.49 21.26 -6.76
N ARG A 321 -36.08 20.86 -5.55
CA ARG A 321 -36.52 21.48 -4.29
C ARG A 321 -35.88 22.87 -4.14
N LYS A 322 -36.46 23.86 -4.81
CA LYS A 322 -35.96 25.24 -4.87
C LYS A 322 -35.92 25.92 -3.49
N ASP A 323 -36.88 25.57 -2.61
CA ASP A 323 -36.93 25.96 -1.20
C ASP A 323 -35.69 25.52 -0.41
N LYS A 324 -34.98 24.51 -0.92
CA LYS A 324 -33.82 23.89 -0.28
C LYS A 324 -32.49 24.27 -0.90
N LEU A 325 -32.42 25.20 -1.86
CA LEU A 325 -31.17 25.50 -2.55
C LEU A 325 -30.10 26.10 -1.61
N ASP A 326 -30.48 27.03 -0.73
CA ASP A 326 -29.58 27.52 0.32
C ASP A 326 -29.33 26.46 1.41
N SER A 327 -30.31 25.57 1.63
CA SER A 327 -30.14 24.41 2.51
C SER A 327 -29.20 23.33 1.97
N ILE A 328 -28.82 23.37 0.68
CA ILE A 328 -27.81 22.49 0.07
C ILE A 328 -26.40 23.05 0.27
N LYS A 329 -26.25 24.40 0.29
CA LYS A 329 -24.95 25.05 0.48
C LYS A 329 -24.35 24.74 1.85
N LEU A 330 -25.17 24.77 2.91
CA LEU A 330 -24.73 24.50 4.27
C LEU A 330 -24.11 23.09 4.44
N PRO A 331 -24.77 21.97 4.09
CA PRO A 331 -24.17 20.64 4.18
C PRO A 331 -23.00 20.44 3.23
N SER A 332 -22.99 21.08 2.05
CA SER A 332 -21.84 21.06 1.13
C SER A 332 -20.62 21.73 1.76
N ASN A 333 -20.78 22.95 2.27
CA ASN A 333 -19.74 23.69 2.98
C ASN A 333 -19.24 22.90 4.20
N PHE A 334 -20.15 22.34 4.99
CA PHE A 334 -19.82 21.52 6.15
C PHE A 334 -18.92 20.34 5.78
N ALA A 335 -19.25 19.57 4.75
CA ALA A 335 -18.42 18.42 4.37
C ALA A 335 -17.05 18.81 3.78
N ILE A 336 -16.93 19.96 3.11
CA ILE A 336 -15.63 20.47 2.63
C ILE A 336 -14.76 20.95 3.82
N ILE A 337 -15.37 21.66 4.78
CA ILE A 337 -14.69 22.07 6.02
C ILE A 337 -14.30 20.83 6.84
N ASN A 338 -15.18 19.84 6.92
CA ASN A 338 -14.94 18.58 7.62
C ASN A 338 -13.71 17.84 7.10
N LEU A 339 -13.53 17.81 5.77
CA LEU A 339 -12.33 17.26 5.13
C LEU A 339 -11.06 18.00 5.57
N PHE A 340 -11.09 19.34 5.56
CA PHE A 340 -9.98 20.15 6.04
C PHE A 340 -9.67 19.91 7.52
N ILE A 341 -10.69 19.89 8.38
CA ILE A 341 -10.52 19.62 9.82
C ILE A 341 -10.00 18.20 10.05
N GLY A 342 -10.46 17.22 9.26
CA GLY A 342 -9.95 15.85 9.30
C GLY A 342 -8.44 15.77 9.02
N LEU A 343 -7.96 16.52 8.02
CA LEU A 343 -6.53 16.68 7.72
C LEU A 343 -5.78 17.37 8.87
N LEU A 344 -6.34 18.47 9.40
CA LEU A 344 -5.77 19.21 10.52
C LEU A 344 -5.62 18.32 11.75
N MET A 345 -6.59 17.44 12.02
CA MET A 345 -6.52 16.50 13.13
C MET A 345 -5.42 15.46 12.97
N GLY A 346 -4.89 15.25 11.76
CA GLY A 346 -3.69 14.43 11.54
C GLY A 346 -2.43 14.99 12.20
N LEU A 347 -2.41 16.28 12.56
CA LEU A 347 -1.35 16.89 13.39
C LEU A 347 -1.42 16.46 14.86
N SER A 348 -2.49 15.78 15.27
CA SER A 348 -2.79 15.45 16.65
C SER A 348 -2.97 13.95 16.87
N ASN A 349 -2.89 13.54 18.14
CA ASN A 349 -3.15 12.16 18.55
C ASN A 349 -4.62 11.91 18.94
N PHE A 350 -5.55 12.78 18.54
CA PHE A 350 -6.97 12.63 18.92
C PHE A 350 -7.60 11.33 18.40
N HIS A 351 -7.05 10.75 17.33
CA HIS A 351 -7.52 9.48 16.76
C HIS A 351 -7.35 8.28 17.70
N ILE A 352 -6.56 8.41 18.79
CA ILE A 352 -6.46 7.40 19.85
C ILE A 352 -7.83 7.20 20.53
N ASN A 353 -8.69 8.22 20.58
CA ASN A 353 -10.05 8.12 21.11
C ASN A 353 -11.07 8.50 20.04
N ILE A 354 -11.77 7.50 19.51
CA ILE A 354 -12.76 7.66 18.43
C ILE A 354 -13.85 8.67 18.81
N VAL A 355 -14.39 8.61 20.03
CA VAL A 355 -15.48 9.49 20.49
C VAL A 355 -15.00 10.94 20.55
N LEU A 356 -13.83 11.17 21.14
CA LEU A 356 -13.22 12.49 21.22
C LEU A 356 -12.96 13.05 19.80
N TYR A 357 -12.42 12.23 18.90
CA TYR A 357 -12.17 12.63 17.53
C TYR A 357 -13.47 13.07 16.84
N LEU A 358 -14.52 12.24 16.92
CA LEU A 358 -15.81 12.52 16.29
C LEU A 358 -16.43 13.81 16.82
N VAL A 359 -16.48 13.97 18.14
CA VAL A 359 -17.10 15.15 18.77
C VAL A 359 -16.37 16.42 18.38
N ILE A 360 -15.04 16.47 18.52
CA ILE A 360 -14.25 17.66 18.17
C ILE A 360 -14.39 17.96 16.68
N ASN A 361 -14.21 16.95 15.82
CA ASN A 361 -14.23 17.13 14.38
C ASN A 361 -15.57 17.71 13.90
N LEU A 362 -16.69 17.11 14.33
CA LEU A 362 -18.03 17.53 13.92
C LEU A 362 -18.39 18.90 14.49
N LEU A 363 -18.11 19.15 15.77
CA LEU A 363 -18.41 20.41 16.43
C LEU A 363 -17.62 21.57 15.83
N VAL A 364 -16.31 21.42 15.67
CA VAL A 364 -15.44 22.46 15.09
C VAL A 364 -15.83 22.73 13.63
N SER A 365 -16.08 21.67 12.85
CA SER A 365 -16.54 21.83 11.46
C SER A 365 -17.86 22.59 11.39
N TYR A 366 -18.80 22.30 12.29
CA TYR A 366 -20.09 22.96 12.35
C TYR A 366 -19.97 24.44 12.70
N ILE A 367 -19.24 24.78 13.78
CA ILE A 367 -19.02 26.17 14.22
C ILE A 367 -18.39 27.00 13.09
N ILE A 368 -17.34 26.47 12.46
CA ILE A 368 -16.67 27.15 11.35
C ILE A 368 -17.62 27.32 10.16
N THR A 369 -18.44 26.32 9.85
CA THR A 369 -19.41 26.40 8.74
C THR A 369 -20.40 27.54 8.95
N ILE A 370 -20.96 27.67 10.15
CA ILE A 370 -21.90 28.76 10.49
C ILE A 370 -21.20 30.11 10.35
N PHE A 371 -20.04 30.27 11.00
CA PHE A 371 -19.28 31.52 10.98
C PHE A 371 -18.91 32.00 9.57
N VAL A 372 -18.43 31.09 8.72
CA VAL A 372 -18.00 31.42 7.35
C VAL A 372 -19.20 31.73 6.46
N THR A 373 -20.31 31.01 6.64
CA THR A 373 -21.56 31.23 5.89
C THR A 373 -22.17 32.58 6.23
N GLU A 374 -22.23 32.95 7.52
CA GLU A 374 -22.74 34.26 7.96
C GLU A 374 -21.92 35.44 7.43
N LYS A 375 -20.60 35.26 7.29
CA LYS A 375 -19.71 36.31 6.77
C LYS A 375 -19.66 36.40 5.25
N GLY A 376 -20.40 35.55 4.52
CA GLY A 376 -20.40 35.54 3.05
C GLY A 376 -19.03 35.23 2.43
N ILE A 377 -18.16 34.52 3.17
CA ILE A 377 -16.83 34.15 2.70
C ILE A 377 -16.96 33.03 1.67
N ASN A 378 -16.15 33.09 0.60
CA ASN A 378 -16.04 32.00 -0.36
C ASN A 378 -15.45 30.75 0.30
N THR A 379 -16.33 29.91 0.84
CA THR A 379 -15.98 28.75 1.65
C THR A 379 -15.21 27.72 0.82
N ILE A 380 -15.69 27.44 -0.39
CA ILE A 380 -15.10 26.42 -1.26
C ILE A 380 -13.67 26.83 -1.67
N GLY A 381 -13.46 28.07 -2.10
CA GLY A 381 -12.14 28.59 -2.46
C GLY A 381 -11.16 28.60 -1.28
N LEU A 382 -11.60 29.10 -0.12
CA LEU A 382 -10.78 29.17 1.08
C LEU A 382 -10.36 27.78 1.57
N PHE A 383 -11.31 26.88 1.81
CA PHE A 383 -11.00 25.56 2.38
C PHE A 383 -10.35 24.60 1.38
N ALA A 384 -10.57 24.77 0.07
CA ALA A 384 -9.74 24.11 -0.94
C ALA A 384 -8.29 24.57 -0.84
N THR A 385 -8.05 25.88 -0.71
CA THR A 385 -6.69 26.44 -0.59
C THR A 385 -5.98 25.99 0.69
N LEU A 386 -6.69 26.00 1.82
CA LEU A 386 -6.15 25.52 3.09
C LEU A 386 -5.86 24.01 3.06
N SER A 387 -6.76 23.20 2.49
CA SER A 387 -6.54 21.77 2.32
C SER A 387 -5.35 21.49 1.40
N TYR A 388 -5.25 22.20 0.28
CA TYR A 388 -4.11 22.09 -0.63
C TYR A 388 -2.79 22.38 0.08
N GLY A 389 -2.72 23.48 0.85
CA GLY A 389 -1.54 23.84 1.63
C GLY A 389 -1.16 22.79 2.67
N LEU A 390 -2.13 22.24 3.42
CA LEU A 390 -1.88 21.18 4.40
C LEU A 390 -1.39 19.89 3.73
N ILE A 391 -1.97 19.52 2.58
CA ILE A 391 -1.55 18.32 1.85
C ILE A 391 -0.12 18.49 1.32
N LEU A 392 0.24 19.66 0.78
CA LEU A 392 1.62 19.93 0.36
C LEU A 392 2.58 19.89 1.54
N TYR A 393 2.20 20.49 2.69
CA TYR A 393 3.01 20.43 3.89
C TYR A 393 3.23 18.99 4.36
N GLY A 394 2.17 18.18 4.34
CA GLY A 394 2.25 16.75 4.66
C GLY A 394 3.14 15.97 3.67
N GLY A 395 3.02 16.25 2.37
CA GLY A 395 3.81 15.56 1.34
C GLY A 395 5.30 15.90 1.34
N PHE A 396 5.67 17.14 1.67
CA PHE A 396 7.07 17.58 1.65
C PHE A 396 7.79 17.47 3.00
N PHE A 397 7.08 17.68 4.11
CA PHE A 397 7.72 17.89 5.41
C PHE A 397 7.24 16.95 6.50
N ASN A 398 5.96 16.54 6.50
CA ASN A 398 5.42 15.73 7.57
C ASN A 398 4.32 14.74 7.11
N PRO A 399 4.70 13.56 6.55
CA PRO A 399 3.76 12.56 6.05
C PRO A 399 2.76 12.05 7.08
N GLU A 400 3.09 12.11 8.38
CA GLU A 400 2.21 11.68 9.47
C GLU A 400 0.87 12.42 9.47
N ILE A 401 0.82 13.68 9.01
CA ILE A 401 -0.44 14.43 8.89
C ILE A 401 -1.41 13.72 7.96
N LEU A 402 -0.88 13.18 6.86
CA LEU A 402 -1.66 12.43 5.90
C LEU A 402 -2.07 11.10 6.52
N TYR A 403 -1.10 10.33 7.05
CA TYR A 403 -1.35 8.99 7.57
C TYR A 403 -2.24 8.94 8.82
N ASN A 404 -2.27 10.01 9.62
CA ASN A 404 -3.08 10.12 10.85
C ASN A 404 -4.40 10.87 10.64
N SER A 405 -4.74 11.21 9.40
CA SER A 405 -6.05 11.75 9.03
C SER A 405 -6.95 10.66 8.49
N TYR A 406 -8.26 10.74 8.72
CA TYR A 406 -9.20 9.72 8.23
C TYR A 406 -9.19 9.60 6.69
N ILE A 407 -8.92 10.72 5.98
CA ILE A 407 -8.90 10.74 4.52
C ILE A 407 -7.55 10.30 3.94
N GLY A 408 -6.44 10.55 4.64
CA GLY A 408 -5.08 10.22 4.17
C GLY A 408 -4.53 8.90 4.67
N PHE A 409 -5.19 8.28 5.66
CA PHE A 409 -4.82 6.96 6.16
C PHE A 409 -4.77 5.92 5.04
N ASN A 410 -3.67 5.19 4.97
CA ASN A 410 -3.53 4.01 4.12
C ASN A 410 -4.09 2.80 4.86
N ASN A 411 -4.99 2.03 4.23
CA ASN A 411 -5.61 0.86 4.86
C ASN A 411 -4.60 -0.29 4.97
N LEU A 412 -3.92 -0.37 6.13
CA LEU A 412 -2.92 -1.38 6.45
C LEU A 412 -3.49 -2.79 6.53
N PHE A 413 -4.76 -2.92 6.96
CA PHE A 413 -5.47 -4.20 6.97
C PHE A 413 -5.76 -4.73 5.56
N TYR A 414 -5.87 -3.85 4.55
CA TYR A 414 -6.02 -4.29 3.16
C TYR A 414 -4.70 -4.71 2.52
N GLY A 415 -3.57 -4.19 3.00
CA GLY A 415 -2.22 -4.61 2.62
C GLY A 415 -1.81 -4.29 1.17
N ALA A 416 -2.47 -3.32 0.54
CA ALA A 416 -2.16 -2.90 -0.84
C ALA A 416 -1.26 -1.66 -0.93
N ARG A 417 -1.23 -0.82 0.11
CA ARG A 417 -0.38 0.37 0.20
C ARG A 417 -0.09 0.68 1.67
N TYR A 418 1.17 0.93 1.99
CA TYR A 418 1.63 1.24 3.36
C TYR A 418 2.04 2.70 3.51
N TYR A 419 2.60 3.30 2.46
CA TYR A 419 3.10 4.68 2.41
C TYR A 419 2.64 5.42 1.14
N GLY A 420 3.00 6.70 1.06
CA GLY A 420 2.67 7.57 -0.06
C GLY A 420 1.22 8.04 -0.03
N PHE A 421 0.84 8.82 -1.04
CA PHE A 421 -0.49 9.40 -1.11
C PHE A 421 -1.51 8.31 -1.41
N ASN A 422 -2.51 8.15 -0.54
CA ASN A 422 -3.66 7.33 -0.89
C ASN A 422 -4.47 7.99 -2.02
N ASN A 423 -5.35 7.22 -2.66
CA ASN A 423 -6.09 7.68 -3.84
C ASN A 423 -7.13 8.77 -3.52
N GLY A 424 -7.59 8.85 -2.26
CA GLY A 424 -8.50 9.89 -1.77
C GLY A 424 -7.82 11.25 -1.66
N ILE A 425 -6.75 11.34 -0.86
CA ILE A 425 -5.96 12.59 -0.73
C ILE A 425 -5.37 13.02 -2.08
N MET A 426 -4.90 12.08 -2.90
CA MET A 426 -4.42 12.43 -4.25
C MET A 426 -5.52 13.12 -5.07
N GLY A 427 -6.76 12.60 -5.05
CA GLY A 427 -7.90 13.25 -5.71
C GLY A 427 -8.19 14.64 -5.15
N VAL A 428 -8.17 14.78 -3.82
CA VAL A 428 -8.35 16.08 -3.15
C VAL A 428 -7.24 17.07 -3.52
N LEU A 429 -5.98 16.66 -3.54
CA LEU A 429 -4.85 17.49 -3.97
C LEU A 429 -5.09 18.04 -5.38
N LEU A 430 -5.42 17.17 -6.34
CA LEU A 430 -5.61 17.57 -7.74
C LEU A 430 -6.76 18.56 -7.89
N VAL A 431 -7.95 18.27 -7.33
CA VAL A 431 -9.10 19.17 -7.47
C VAL A 431 -8.93 20.48 -6.70
N THR A 432 -8.35 20.42 -5.49
CA THR A 432 -8.11 21.63 -4.70
C THR A 432 -7.06 22.52 -5.35
N SER A 433 -6.06 21.97 -6.06
CA SER A 433 -5.10 22.79 -6.80
C SER A 433 -5.76 23.67 -7.88
N VAL A 434 -6.76 23.15 -8.59
CA VAL A 434 -7.50 23.90 -9.62
C VAL A 434 -8.35 24.99 -8.96
N ILE A 435 -9.14 24.63 -7.94
CA ILE A 435 -10.00 25.58 -7.22
C ILE A 435 -9.17 26.68 -6.54
N SER A 436 -8.06 26.30 -5.90
CA SER A 436 -7.15 27.23 -5.22
C SER A 436 -6.48 28.18 -6.20
N SER A 437 -6.04 27.68 -7.35
CA SER A 437 -5.45 28.54 -8.39
C SER A 437 -6.45 29.61 -8.83
N ARG A 438 -7.72 29.24 -9.06
CA ARG A 438 -8.78 30.18 -9.44
C ARG A 438 -9.07 31.20 -8.34
N PHE A 439 -9.18 30.74 -7.09
CA PHE A 439 -9.43 31.60 -5.93
C PHE A 439 -8.31 32.63 -5.71
N ILE A 440 -7.05 32.21 -5.78
CA ILE A 440 -5.89 33.11 -5.63
C ILE A 440 -5.79 34.09 -6.80
N MET A 441 -6.11 33.65 -8.02
CA MET A 441 -6.14 34.54 -9.19
C MET A 441 -7.11 35.72 -9.01
N GLU A 442 -8.20 35.55 -8.26
CA GLU A 442 -9.14 36.65 -7.94
C GLU A 442 -8.52 37.69 -7.00
N LEU A 443 -7.51 37.31 -6.22
CA LEU A 443 -6.81 38.18 -5.28
C LEU A 443 -5.63 38.93 -5.93
N ILE A 444 -5.11 38.46 -7.08
CA ILE A 444 -3.95 39.04 -7.75
C ILE A 444 -4.34 39.95 -8.92
N LYS A 445 -3.98 41.24 -8.81
CA LYS A 445 -4.26 42.26 -9.85
C LYS A 445 -3.31 42.22 -11.05
N LYS A 446 -2.05 41.78 -10.86
CA LYS A 446 -1.02 41.79 -11.92
C LYS A 446 -1.21 40.62 -12.89
N LYS A 447 -1.62 40.91 -14.13
CA LYS A 447 -1.89 39.91 -15.19
C LYS A 447 -0.79 38.86 -15.39
N PRO A 448 0.51 39.18 -15.57
CA PRO A 448 1.52 38.15 -15.84
C PRO A 448 1.72 37.20 -14.66
N ILE A 449 1.64 37.70 -13.42
CA ILE A 449 1.72 36.86 -12.22
C ILE A 449 0.48 35.99 -12.10
N ARG A 450 -0.69 36.58 -12.33
CA ARG A 450 -1.98 35.88 -12.29
C ARG A 450 -2.04 34.72 -13.28
N ASP A 451 -1.58 34.92 -14.50
CA ASP A 451 -1.62 33.90 -15.55
C ASP A 451 -0.56 32.79 -15.31
N LEU A 452 0.46 33.02 -14.47
CA LEU A 452 1.47 32.02 -14.08
C LEU A 452 1.02 31.10 -12.94
N ILE A 453 0.10 31.55 -12.07
CA ILE A 453 -0.32 30.81 -10.86
C ILE A 453 -0.80 29.38 -11.15
N PRO A 454 -1.69 29.11 -12.13
CA PRO A 454 -2.14 27.75 -12.39
C PRO A 454 -0.98 26.81 -12.73
N PHE A 455 0.01 27.28 -13.50
CA PHE A 455 1.16 26.45 -13.88
C PHE A 455 2.02 26.08 -12.67
N ILE A 456 2.22 27.01 -11.72
CA ILE A 456 2.97 26.74 -10.50
C ILE A 456 2.25 25.67 -9.67
N PHE A 457 0.95 25.83 -9.42
CA PHE A 457 0.17 24.88 -8.63
C PHE A 457 0.17 23.48 -9.26
N LEU A 458 -0.04 23.41 -10.57
CA LEU A 458 -0.10 22.14 -11.28
C LEU A 458 1.27 21.46 -11.40
N PHE A 459 2.35 22.24 -11.53
CA PHE A 459 3.71 21.70 -11.52
C PHE A 459 4.10 21.16 -10.14
N ILE A 460 3.73 21.85 -9.05
CA ILE A 460 3.96 21.37 -7.69
C ILE A 460 3.27 20.01 -7.46
N ASN A 461 2.08 19.78 -8.03
CA ASN A 461 1.41 18.48 -7.93
C ASN A 461 2.25 17.34 -8.53
N ILE A 462 2.95 17.59 -9.64
CA ILE A 462 3.82 16.60 -10.28
C ILE A 462 5.00 16.27 -9.37
N ILE A 463 5.60 17.29 -8.74
CA ILE A 463 6.72 17.11 -7.80
C ILE A 463 6.25 16.33 -6.57
N VAL A 464 5.16 16.76 -5.93
CA VAL A 464 4.74 16.16 -4.65
C VAL A 464 4.28 14.71 -4.80
N LEU A 465 3.81 14.30 -5.99
CA LEU A 465 3.38 12.92 -6.29
C LEU A 465 4.50 12.06 -6.90
N SER A 466 5.73 12.58 -7.00
CA SER A 466 6.89 11.82 -7.48
C SER A 466 7.30 10.73 -6.49
N ALA A 467 8.22 9.85 -6.93
CA ALA A 467 8.71 8.74 -6.11
C ALA A 467 9.39 9.19 -4.80
N ASP A 468 10.09 10.33 -4.83
CA ASP A 468 10.90 10.83 -3.71
C ASP A 468 10.07 11.46 -2.57
N TYR A 469 8.84 11.91 -2.88
CA TYR A 469 7.98 12.58 -1.92
C TYR A 469 6.74 11.71 -1.63
N GLY A 470 5.59 12.08 -2.19
CA GLY A 470 4.31 11.43 -1.99
C GLY A 470 4.02 10.33 -2.99
N ALA A 471 4.89 9.31 -3.06
CA ALA A 471 4.86 8.25 -4.06
C ALA A 471 3.43 7.76 -4.39
N ASN A 472 2.96 8.12 -5.58
CA ASN A 472 1.70 7.64 -6.15
C ASN A 472 1.77 7.72 -7.68
N THR A 473 2.14 6.62 -8.35
CA THR A 473 2.34 6.58 -9.80
C THR A 473 1.09 6.97 -10.58
N GLY A 474 -0.09 6.48 -10.18
CA GLY A 474 -1.36 6.84 -10.83
C GLY A 474 -1.71 8.33 -10.63
N GLY A 475 -1.37 8.87 -9.46
CA GLY A 475 -1.45 10.29 -9.13
C GLY A 475 -0.51 11.14 -9.97
N PHE A 476 0.76 10.74 -10.11
CA PHE A 476 1.75 11.44 -10.92
C PHE A 476 1.30 11.55 -12.39
N ILE A 477 0.79 10.46 -12.96
CA ILE A 477 0.26 10.46 -14.33
C ILE A 477 -0.99 11.35 -14.42
N ALA A 478 -1.90 11.28 -13.44
CA ALA A 478 -3.09 12.14 -13.40
C ALA A 478 -2.74 13.64 -13.23
N ALA A 479 -1.72 13.99 -12.44
CA ALA A 479 -1.20 15.35 -12.28
C ALA A 479 -0.56 15.85 -13.57
N SER A 480 0.18 14.99 -14.27
CA SER A 480 0.77 15.31 -15.57
C SER A 480 -0.33 15.56 -16.61
N ALA A 481 -1.36 14.71 -16.64
CA ALA A 481 -2.52 14.91 -17.51
C ALA A 481 -3.26 16.22 -17.16
N LEU A 482 -3.48 16.50 -15.87
CA LEU A 482 -4.07 17.75 -15.38
C LEU A 482 -3.29 18.98 -15.86
N PHE A 483 -1.96 18.96 -15.74
CA PHE A 483 -1.09 20.03 -16.21
C PHE A 483 -1.26 20.29 -17.70
N LEU A 484 -1.26 19.23 -18.52
CA LEU A 484 -1.41 19.34 -19.97
C LEU A 484 -2.81 19.82 -20.39
N ILE A 485 -3.86 19.32 -19.74
CA ILE A 485 -5.24 19.75 -19.97
C ILE A 485 -5.41 21.22 -19.60
N ALA A 486 -4.89 21.65 -18.45
CA ALA A 486 -4.96 23.05 -18.05
C ALA A 486 -4.18 23.96 -19.00
N LEU A 487 -3.01 23.52 -19.49
CA LEU A 487 -2.23 24.24 -20.50
C LEU A 487 -3.03 24.39 -21.80
N TYR A 488 -3.75 23.35 -22.23
CA TYR A 488 -4.65 23.40 -23.38
C TYR A 488 -5.76 24.46 -23.22
N PHE A 489 -6.50 24.42 -22.11
CA PHE A 489 -7.61 25.37 -21.86
C PHE A 489 -7.12 26.81 -21.65
N ASN A 490 -6.00 27.02 -20.95
CA ASN A 490 -5.54 28.35 -20.59
C ASN A 490 -4.70 29.03 -21.68
N VAL A 491 -3.85 28.29 -22.39
CA VAL A 491 -2.91 28.86 -23.38
C VAL A 491 -3.44 28.73 -24.81
N PHE A 492 -3.85 27.53 -25.19
CA PHE A 492 -4.09 27.25 -26.60
C PHE A 492 -5.47 27.66 -27.07
N ARG A 493 -6.52 27.61 -26.23
CA ARG A 493 -7.91 28.10 -26.47
C ARG A 493 -8.51 27.78 -27.87
N GLU A 494 -7.94 26.84 -28.58
CA GLU A 494 -8.19 26.59 -30.00
C GLU A 494 -8.76 25.17 -30.21
N LYS A 495 -9.40 24.97 -31.36
CA LYS A 495 -10.03 23.70 -31.73
C LYS A 495 -9.03 22.53 -31.70
N TRP A 496 -9.54 21.35 -31.32
CA TRP A 496 -8.79 20.09 -31.30
C TRP A 496 -8.14 19.82 -32.66
N ASN A 497 -6.83 19.53 -32.65
CA ASN A 497 -6.06 19.13 -33.83
C ASN A 497 -5.17 17.94 -33.44
N ALA A 498 -5.16 16.89 -34.27
CA ALA A 498 -4.37 15.68 -34.07
C ALA A 498 -2.88 15.98 -33.80
N LYS A 499 -2.30 17.00 -34.46
CA LYS A 499 -0.90 17.40 -34.22
C LYS A 499 -0.66 17.87 -32.79
N ARG A 500 -1.59 18.63 -32.20
CA ARG A 500 -1.46 19.12 -30.82
C ARG A 500 -1.68 18.03 -29.79
N VAL A 501 -2.62 17.12 -30.05
CA VAL A 501 -2.81 15.92 -29.23
C VAL A 501 -1.52 15.09 -29.21
N ALA A 502 -0.89 14.89 -30.37
CA ALA A 502 0.41 14.23 -30.45
C ALA A 502 1.50 14.98 -29.66
N THR A 503 1.57 16.32 -29.74
CA THR A 503 2.50 17.12 -28.92
C THR A 503 2.29 16.92 -27.42
N PHE A 504 1.04 16.91 -26.94
CA PHE A 504 0.73 16.67 -25.53
C PHE A 504 1.10 15.25 -25.08
N ILE A 505 0.85 14.24 -25.92
CA ILE A 505 1.27 12.86 -25.64
C ILE A 505 2.79 12.77 -25.54
N ILE A 506 3.52 13.39 -26.48
CA ILE A 506 4.99 13.42 -26.44
C ILE A 506 5.48 14.13 -25.17
N ALA A 507 4.89 15.27 -24.80
CA ALA A 507 5.24 15.97 -23.56
C ALA A 507 4.99 15.11 -22.32
N ALA A 508 3.87 14.39 -22.27
CA ALA A 508 3.57 13.44 -21.19
C ALA A 508 4.62 12.32 -21.10
N ILE A 509 5.01 11.74 -22.26
CA ILE A 509 6.04 10.70 -22.34
C ILE A 509 7.39 11.22 -21.86
N ILE A 510 7.75 12.46 -22.22
CA ILE A 510 9.01 13.08 -21.77
C ILE A 510 8.98 13.29 -20.25
N LEU A 511 7.90 13.87 -19.70
CA LEU A 511 7.75 14.06 -18.26
C LEU A 511 7.82 12.74 -17.49
N PHE A 512 7.14 11.70 -18.00
CA PHE A 512 7.17 10.36 -17.41
C PHE A 512 8.58 9.75 -17.48
N SER A 513 9.25 9.84 -18.63
CA SER A 513 10.62 9.34 -18.83
C SER A 513 11.61 10.03 -17.89
N ILE A 514 11.50 11.35 -17.69
CA ILE A 514 12.35 12.10 -16.76
C ILE A 514 12.13 11.60 -15.32
N ASN A 515 10.88 11.43 -14.89
CA ASN A 515 10.59 10.91 -13.56
C ASN A 515 11.13 9.49 -13.36
N MET A 516 10.97 8.61 -14.36
CA MET A 516 11.55 7.26 -14.32
C MET A 516 13.08 7.27 -14.32
N TYR A 517 13.71 8.23 -14.98
CA TYR A 517 15.17 8.36 -14.96
C TYR A 517 15.69 8.75 -13.57
N PHE A 518 15.05 9.71 -12.89
CA PHE A 518 15.41 10.07 -11.52
C PHE A 518 15.14 8.93 -10.54
N ASP A 519 14.01 8.25 -10.68
CA ASP A 519 13.65 7.06 -9.89
C ASP A 519 14.67 5.93 -10.08
N TYR A 520 15.16 5.70 -11.31
CA TYR A 520 16.20 4.71 -11.58
C TYR A 520 17.56 5.06 -10.93
N LEU A 521 17.91 6.34 -10.85
CA LEU A 521 19.13 6.82 -10.21
C LEU A 521 19.03 6.90 -8.68
N SER A 522 17.81 6.85 -8.14
CA SER A 522 17.59 6.87 -6.70
C SER A 522 18.21 5.62 -6.06
N TYR A 523 18.68 5.77 -4.82
CA TYR A 523 19.24 4.64 -4.05
C TYR A 523 18.15 3.59 -3.77
N GLU A 524 16.91 4.04 -3.56
CA GLU A 524 15.73 3.22 -3.32
C GLU A 524 14.80 3.23 -4.54
N LYS A 525 15.04 2.30 -5.47
CA LYS A 525 14.19 2.14 -6.67
C LYS A 525 12.73 1.99 -6.28
N SER A 526 11.83 2.75 -6.92
CA SER A 526 10.41 2.59 -6.67
C SER A 526 9.86 1.27 -7.21
N HIS A 527 8.65 0.94 -6.78
CA HIS A 527 7.86 -0.16 -7.36
C HIS A 527 7.71 -0.07 -8.88
N ALA A 528 7.72 1.12 -9.48
CA ALA A 528 7.60 1.27 -10.93
C ALA A 528 8.86 0.75 -11.66
N ILE A 529 10.05 1.07 -11.15
CA ILE A 529 11.32 0.60 -11.73
C ILE A 529 11.48 -0.91 -11.51
N ASN A 530 11.20 -1.40 -10.31
CA ASN A 530 11.26 -2.85 -10.04
C ASN A 530 10.28 -3.62 -10.92
N PHE A 531 9.12 -3.04 -11.24
CA PHE A 531 8.20 -3.63 -12.20
C PHE A 531 8.74 -3.67 -13.63
N PHE A 532 9.40 -2.61 -14.11
CA PHE A 532 10.07 -2.66 -15.43
C PHE A 532 11.20 -3.70 -15.48
N ILE A 533 11.97 -3.85 -14.40
CA ILE A 533 12.98 -4.91 -14.30
C ILE A 533 12.32 -6.28 -14.39
N ARG A 534 11.20 -6.51 -13.69
CA ARG A 534 10.44 -7.77 -13.80
C ARG A 534 9.88 -8.03 -15.19
N ILE A 535 9.33 -7.02 -15.88
CA ILE A 535 8.88 -7.19 -17.27
C ILE A 535 10.04 -7.60 -18.16
N ARG A 536 11.23 -7.04 -17.93
CA ARG A 536 12.44 -7.41 -18.67
C ARG A 536 12.89 -8.85 -18.36
N THR A 537 12.76 -9.29 -17.11
CA THR A 537 13.20 -10.63 -16.66
C THR A 537 12.21 -11.73 -17.02
N TYR A 538 10.92 -11.53 -16.71
CA TYR A 538 9.85 -12.54 -16.77
C TYR A 538 8.88 -12.33 -17.95
N GLY A 539 9.12 -11.32 -18.78
CA GLY A 539 8.38 -11.08 -20.01
C GLY A 539 7.12 -10.22 -19.88
N VAL A 540 6.41 -10.06 -21.00
CA VAL A 540 5.25 -9.16 -21.14
C VAL A 540 4.01 -9.62 -20.36
N ARG A 541 3.95 -10.90 -19.96
CA ARG A 541 2.82 -11.46 -19.21
C ARG A 541 2.65 -10.77 -17.86
N GLU A 542 3.75 -10.38 -17.20
CA GLU A 542 3.75 -9.53 -15.99
C GLU A 542 2.94 -8.24 -16.17
N PHE A 543 3.06 -7.61 -17.34
CA PHE A 543 2.36 -6.38 -17.65
C PHE A 543 0.86 -6.59 -17.83
N ILE A 544 0.50 -7.64 -18.57
CA ILE A 544 -0.90 -7.98 -18.84
C ILE A 544 -1.62 -8.39 -17.55
N ASP A 545 -0.99 -9.24 -16.74
CA ASP A 545 -1.55 -9.69 -15.47
C ASP A 545 -1.84 -8.52 -14.53
N MET A 546 -0.88 -7.59 -14.36
CA MET A 546 -1.06 -6.37 -13.57
C MET A 546 -2.27 -5.56 -14.04
N LEU A 547 -2.42 -5.33 -15.35
CA LEU A 547 -3.55 -4.58 -15.91
C LEU A 547 -4.89 -5.28 -15.66
N VAL A 548 -4.95 -6.60 -15.86
CA VAL A 548 -6.17 -7.40 -15.65
C VAL A 548 -6.60 -7.36 -14.19
N VAL A 549 -5.66 -7.50 -13.25
CA VAL A 549 -5.94 -7.42 -11.81
C VAL A 549 -6.51 -6.05 -11.45
N LYS A 550 -5.85 -4.96 -11.88
CA LYS A 550 -6.32 -3.60 -11.63
C LYS A 550 -7.71 -3.33 -12.20
N ALA A 551 -7.95 -3.75 -13.45
CA ALA A 551 -9.24 -3.55 -14.10
C ALA A 551 -10.37 -4.31 -13.37
N LYS A 552 -10.13 -5.57 -12.98
CA LYS A 552 -11.11 -6.37 -12.21
C LYS A 552 -11.45 -5.70 -10.88
N GLU A 553 -10.44 -5.20 -10.17
CA GLU A 553 -10.62 -4.55 -8.87
C GLU A 553 -11.39 -3.23 -9.00
N LEU A 554 -11.04 -2.38 -9.98
CA LEU A 554 -11.74 -1.13 -10.27
C LEU A 554 -13.21 -1.37 -10.62
N ILE A 555 -13.51 -2.33 -11.50
CA ILE A 555 -14.90 -2.65 -11.90
C ILE A 555 -15.69 -3.15 -10.68
N LYS A 556 -15.12 -4.08 -9.91
CA LYS A 556 -15.77 -4.64 -8.73
C LYS A 556 -16.11 -3.55 -7.71
N LEU A 557 -15.16 -2.68 -7.40
CA LEU A 557 -15.38 -1.57 -6.46
C LEU A 557 -16.36 -0.53 -6.99
N THR A 558 -16.43 -0.32 -8.31
CA THR A 558 -17.37 0.63 -8.91
C THR A 558 -18.82 0.15 -8.83
N ILE A 559 -19.06 -1.16 -8.96
CA ILE A 559 -20.41 -1.75 -8.96
C ILE A 559 -20.95 -1.96 -7.52
N LEU A 560 -20.08 -2.28 -6.58
CA LEU A 560 -20.50 -2.60 -5.21
C LEU A 560 -20.86 -1.33 -4.40
N PRO A 561 -21.94 -1.34 -3.61
CA PRO A 561 -22.19 -0.32 -2.60
C PRO A 561 -21.04 -0.22 -1.59
N PRO A 562 -20.75 0.98 -1.06
CA PRO A 562 -21.49 2.23 -1.25
C PRO A 562 -21.14 3.00 -2.54
N PHE A 563 -20.08 2.61 -3.26
CA PHE A 563 -19.51 3.41 -4.34
C PHE A 563 -20.47 3.61 -5.52
N SER A 564 -21.17 2.57 -5.95
CA SER A 564 -22.14 2.67 -7.06
C SER A 564 -23.25 3.69 -6.77
N ILE A 565 -23.78 3.71 -5.55
CA ILE A 565 -24.82 4.65 -5.11
C ILE A 565 -24.32 6.09 -5.21
N VAL A 566 -23.09 6.34 -4.74
CA VAL A 566 -22.49 7.68 -4.76
C VAL A 566 -22.19 8.13 -6.18
N ILE A 567 -21.58 7.28 -7.00
CA ILE A 567 -21.28 7.60 -8.41
C ILE A 567 -22.57 7.93 -9.17
N ILE A 568 -23.63 7.14 -9.01
CA ILE A 568 -24.93 7.44 -9.63
C ILE A 568 -25.46 8.80 -9.16
N SER A 569 -25.37 9.08 -7.86
CA SER A 569 -25.79 10.37 -7.29
C SER A 569 -25.02 11.55 -7.91
N GLN A 570 -23.71 11.39 -8.08
CA GLN A 570 -22.85 12.38 -8.72
C GLN A 570 -23.21 12.60 -10.19
N LEU A 571 -23.46 11.53 -10.95
CA LEU A 571 -23.88 11.62 -12.35
C LEU A 571 -25.22 12.36 -12.50
N VAL A 572 -26.17 12.11 -11.60
CA VAL A 572 -27.45 12.83 -11.56
C VAL A 572 -27.23 14.32 -11.28
N ALA A 573 -26.40 14.67 -10.29
CA ALA A 573 -26.08 16.05 -9.97
C ALA A 573 -25.39 16.76 -11.14
N LEU A 574 -24.37 16.14 -11.75
CA LEU A 574 -23.64 16.70 -12.89
C LEU A 574 -24.57 16.90 -14.11
N ARG A 575 -25.46 15.95 -14.41
CA ARG A 575 -26.42 16.09 -15.52
C ARG A 575 -27.28 17.36 -15.38
N ILE A 576 -27.62 17.75 -14.15
CA ILE A 576 -28.43 18.94 -13.86
C ILE A 576 -27.58 20.22 -13.86
N LEU A 577 -26.34 20.14 -13.38
CA LEU A 577 -25.47 21.30 -13.17
C LEU A 577 -24.63 21.68 -14.41
N LEU A 578 -24.11 20.71 -15.17
CA LEU A 578 -23.24 20.96 -16.32
C LEU A 578 -23.87 21.88 -17.39
N PRO A 579 -25.16 21.76 -17.75
CA PRO A 579 -25.79 22.68 -18.71
C PRO A 579 -25.85 24.14 -18.23
N LYS A 580 -25.67 24.39 -16.94
CA LYS A 580 -25.76 25.72 -16.31
C LYS A 580 -24.40 26.43 -16.16
N LEU A 581 -23.30 25.76 -16.53
CA LEU A 581 -21.95 26.32 -16.42
C LEU A 581 -21.76 27.57 -17.28
N ARG A 582 -21.33 28.67 -16.66
CA ARG A 582 -21.03 29.94 -17.32
C ARG A 582 -19.71 30.55 -16.81
N LYS A 583 -19.63 30.83 -15.51
CA LYS A 583 -18.52 31.55 -14.88
C LYS A 583 -17.26 30.68 -14.71
N VAL A 584 -17.43 29.38 -14.48
CA VAL A 584 -16.33 28.45 -14.13
C VAL A 584 -16.23 27.24 -15.08
N LYS A 585 -16.60 27.46 -16.34
CA LYS A 585 -16.73 26.40 -17.34
C LYS A 585 -15.40 25.66 -17.57
N ASP A 586 -14.31 26.38 -17.76
CA ASP A 586 -13.02 25.79 -18.11
C ASP A 586 -12.47 24.96 -16.94
N GLU A 587 -12.50 25.50 -15.72
CA GLU A 587 -12.09 24.80 -14.51
C GLU A 587 -12.94 23.54 -14.26
N ALA A 588 -14.26 23.63 -14.50
CA ALA A 588 -15.16 22.50 -14.35
C ALA A 588 -14.82 21.36 -15.33
N TYR A 589 -14.53 21.67 -16.60
CA TYR A 589 -14.11 20.66 -17.57
C TYR A 589 -12.72 20.10 -17.28
N ILE A 590 -11.78 20.93 -16.83
CA ILE A 590 -10.45 20.46 -16.40
C ILE A 590 -10.62 19.42 -15.29
N ILE A 591 -11.36 19.74 -14.22
CA ILE A 591 -11.60 18.83 -13.09
C ILE A 591 -12.31 17.56 -13.55
N LEU A 592 -13.35 17.68 -14.38
CA LEU A 592 -14.12 16.54 -14.87
C LEU A 592 -13.25 15.57 -15.69
N ILE A 593 -12.50 16.08 -16.67
CA ILE A 593 -11.65 15.23 -17.52
C ILE A 593 -10.55 14.58 -16.68
N THR A 594 -9.88 15.34 -15.81
CA THR A 594 -8.85 14.78 -14.92
C THR A 594 -9.42 13.73 -13.98
N SER A 595 -10.64 13.91 -13.45
CA SER A 595 -11.28 12.91 -12.59
C SER A 595 -11.54 11.59 -13.30
N ILE A 596 -11.90 11.61 -14.59
CA ILE A 596 -12.09 10.40 -15.41
C ILE A 596 -10.75 9.71 -15.67
N ILE A 597 -9.70 10.48 -15.97
CA ILE A 597 -8.36 9.93 -16.15
C ILE A 597 -7.88 9.28 -14.84
N ALA A 598 -8.03 9.98 -13.71
CA ALA A 598 -7.64 9.48 -12.40
C ALA A 598 -8.46 8.25 -11.98
N PHE A 599 -9.74 8.17 -12.38
CA PHE A 599 -10.59 7.00 -12.17
C PHE A 599 -10.04 5.75 -12.86
N ILE A 600 -9.54 5.88 -14.10
CA ILE A 600 -9.05 4.76 -14.89
C ILE A 600 -7.65 4.31 -14.45
N LEU A 601 -6.78 5.25 -14.09
CA LEU A 601 -5.36 4.97 -13.85
C LEU A 601 -5.05 4.39 -12.47
N ASN A 602 -5.96 4.49 -11.50
CA ASN A 602 -5.71 4.14 -10.10
C ASN A 602 -6.46 2.88 -9.67
N ASP A 603 -5.84 2.09 -8.78
CA ASP A 603 -6.38 0.81 -8.28
C ASP A 603 -7.74 0.96 -7.60
N THR A 604 -7.92 2.07 -6.87
CA THR A 604 -9.21 2.48 -6.28
C THR A 604 -9.64 3.84 -6.84
N GLY A 605 -9.59 3.98 -8.16
CA GLY A 605 -9.91 5.23 -8.86
C GLY A 605 -11.34 5.73 -8.62
N ASN A 606 -12.26 4.85 -8.23
CA ASN A 606 -13.60 5.21 -7.76
C ASN A 606 -13.58 6.18 -6.56
N ILE A 607 -12.69 5.97 -5.59
CA ILE A 607 -12.54 6.87 -4.43
C ILE A 607 -12.02 8.24 -4.89
N THR A 608 -11.01 8.26 -5.77
CA THR A 608 -10.46 9.50 -6.35
C THR A 608 -11.55 10.29 -7.06
N PHE A 609 -12.32 9.62 -7.93
CA PHE A 609 -13.42 10.21 -8.67
C PHE A 609 -14.48 10.80 -7.74
N ILE A 610 -14.89 10.06 -6.71
CA ILE A 610 -15.89 10.54 -5.76
C ILE A 610 -15.46 11.84 -5.09
N TYR A 611 -14.21 11.93 -4.65
CA TYR A 611 -13.72 13.17 -4.02
C TYR A 611 -13.60 14.33 -5.00
N MET A 612 -13.02 14.10 -6.18
CA MET A 612 -12.87 15.15 -7.19
C MET A 612 -14.22 15.70 -7.65
N ILE A 613 -15.18 14.82 -7.94
CA ILE A 613 -16.51 15.22 -8.39
C ILE A 613 -17.31 15.88 -7.26
N TYR A 614 -17.09 15.50 -6.00
CA TYR A 614 -17.72 16.19 -4.89
C TYR A 614 -17.29 17.66 -4.78
N TYR A 615 -15.98 17.92 -4.86
CA TYR A 615 -15.45 19.28 -4.93
C TYR A 615 -15.96 20.02 -6.17
N LEU A 616 -16.04 19.37 -7.32
CA LEU A 616 -16.60 19.95 -8.55
C LEU A 616 -18.06 20.39 -8.36
N ILE A 617 -18.93 19.51 -7.85
CA ILE A 617 -20.33 19.82 -7.59
C ILE A 617 -20.45 21.00 -6.62
N SER A 618 -19.69 20.98 -5.53
CA SER A 618 -19.69 22.05 -4.53
C SER A 618 -19.19 23.39 -5.12
N PHE A 619 -18.17 23.34 -5.96
CA PHE A 619 -17.63 24.49 -6.68
C PHE A 619 -18.65 25.11 -7.65
N ILE A 620 -19.36 24.28 -8.42
CA ILE A 620 -20.42 24.75 -9.34
C ILE A 620 -21.57 25.39 -8.54
N ILE A 621 -22.03 24.75 -7.46
CA ILE A 621 -23.12 25.27 -6.61
C ILE A 621 -22.75 26.64 -5.99
N HIS A 622 -21.47 26.86 -5.68
CA HIS A 622 -21.00 28.11 -5.09
C HIS A 622 -20.88 29.25 -6.12
N TYR A 623 -20.31 28.97 -7.30
CA TYR A 623 -19.98 30.00 -8.28
C TYR A 623 -21.08 30.29 -9.30
N GLU A 624 -21.91 29.30 -9.64
CA GLU A 624 -23.01 29.49 -10.58
C GLU A 624 -24.30 29.87 -9.83
N GLU A 625 -24.94 30.95 -10.28
CA GLU A 625 -26.32 31.22 -9.89
C GLU A 625 -27.20 30.17 -10.56
N ILE A 626 -27.79 29.26 -9.79
CA ILE A 626 -28.73 28.27 -10.32
C ILE A 626 -30.04 29.02 -10.66
N PRO A 627 -30.34 29.33 -11.94
CA PRO A 627 -31.47 30.20 -12.27
C PRO A 627 -32.79 29.47 -12.04
N SER A 628 -33.83 30.24 -11.74
CA SER A 628 -35.16 29.82 -11.30
C SER A 628 -36.06 29.18 -12.37
N SER A 629 -35.63 29.09 -13.63
CA SER A 629 -36.47 28.65 -14.76
C SER A 629 -36.19 27.21 -15.19
N TYR A 630 -37.21 26.36 -15.11
CA TYR A 630 -37.38 25.15 -15.92
C TYR A 630 -38.31 25.49 -17.08
#